data_AF-A0A3B8UI66-F1
#
_entry.id   AF-A0A3B8UI66-F1
#
_cell.length_a   1.000
_cell.length_b   1.000
_cell.length_c   1.000
_cell.angle_alpha   90.00
_cell.angle_beta   90.00
_cell.angle_gamma   90.00
#
_symmetry.space_group_name_H-M   'P 1'
#
loop_
_entity.id
_entity.type
_entity.pdbx_description
1 polymer ?
#
loop_
_entity_poly.entity_id
_entity_poly.type
_entity_poly.pdbx_seq_one_letter_code
_entity_poly.pdbx_strand_id
1 'polypeptide(L)' 'SPVAPPRLILPDAATRPCDLAVLPQTATAADLEAAYVRRGGQILACDAARRLAVETLEAERALIDAWTRSRS' A
#
# COMPACT_ATOMS: atom_id res chain seq x y z
N SER A 1 -8.94 -31.69 12.81
CA SER A 1 -8.67 -30.29 13.20
C SER A 1 -9.56 -29.35 12.42
N PRO A 2 -10.08 -28.26 13.01
CA PRO A 2 -10.80 -27.24 12.25
C PRO A 2 -9.83 -26.59 11.26
N VAL A 3 -10.21 -26.52 9.98
CA VAL A 3 -9.43 -25.82 8.96
C VAL A 3 -9.69 -24.32 9.12
N ALA A 4 -8.62 -23.51 9.19
CA ALA A 4 -8.69 -22.06 9.36
C ALA A 4 -9.33 -21.34 8.14
N PRO A 5 -9.85 -20.11 8.31
CA PRO A 5 -10.27 -19.29 7.18
C PRO A 5 -9.07 -18.87 6.31
N PRO A 6 -9.30 -18.64 5.01
CA PRO A 6 -8.24 -18.20 4.10
C PRO A 6 -7.72 -16.82 4.52
N ARG A 7 -6.41 -16.62 4.34
CA ARG A 7 -5.72 -15.34 4.55
C ARG A 7 -4.78 -15.06 3.39
N LEU A 8 -4.82 -13.83 2.88
CA LEU A 8 -3.91 -13.34 1.86
C LEU A 8 -2.78 -12.56 2.51
N ILE A 9 -1.60 -12.63 1.90
CA ILE A 9 -0.43 -11.87 2.34
C ILE A 9 -0.46 -10.54 1.59
N LEU A 10 -0.40 -9.42 2.34
CA LEU A 10 -0.23 -8.11 1.74
C LEU A 10 1.13 -8.03 1.02
N PRO A 11 1.18 -7.56 -0.23
CA PRO A 11 2.45 -7.35 -0.92
C PRO A 11 3.33 -6.34 -0.16
N ASP A 12 4.65 -6.53 -0.18
CA ASP A 12 5.59 -5.63 0.52
C ASP A 12 5.41 -4.16 0.11
N ALA A 13 5.11 -3.91 -1.16
CA ALA A 13 4.83 -2.56 -1.64
C ALA A 13 3.65 -1.90 -0.92
N ALA A 14 2.65 -2.68 -0.48
CA ALA A 14 1.44 -2.22 0.18
C ALA A 14 1.61 -1.98 1.70
N THR A 15 2.68 -2.51 2.30
CA THR A 15 2.93 -2.40 3.75
C THR A 15 4.05 -1.44 4.10
N ARG A 16 4.94 -1.13 3.14
CA ARG A 16 6.01 -0.14 3.36
C ARG A 16 5.45 1.27 3.51
N PRO A 17 6.04 2.12 4.38
CA PRO A 17 5.74 3.53 4.42
C PRO A 17 5.96 4.19 3.06
N CYS A 18 5.12 5.16 2.73
CA CYS A 18 5.32 5.94 1.52
C CYS A 18 6.54 6.84 1.64
N ASP A 19 7.31 6.92 0.56
CA ASP A 19 8.45 7.83 0.48
C ASP A 19 7.97 9.28 0.52
N LEU A 20 8.74 10.10 1.24
CA LEU A 20 8.52 11.54 1.33
C LEU A 20 9.82 12.25 0.99
N ALA A 21 9.81 13.09 -0.04
CA ALA A 21 10.93 13.99 -0.31
C ALA A 21 11.07 14.98 0.86
N VAL A 22 12.24 14.96 1.49
CA VAL A 22 12.59 15.84 2.60
C VAL A 22 13.67 16.81 2.15
N LEU A 23 13.58 18.06 2.59
CA LEU A 23 14.60 19.05 2.32
C LEU A 23 15.71 18.99 3.37
N PRO A 24 16.98 19.22 2.99
CA PRO A 24 18.05 19.41 3.96
C PRO A 24 17.82 20.69 4.78
N GLN A 25 18.45 20.79 5.97
CA GLN A 25 18.29 21.95 6.85
C GLN A 25 18.64 23.28 6.17
N THR A 26 19.66 23.30 5.33
CA THR A 26 20.08 24.46 4.55
C THR A 26 19.75 24.24 3.07
N ALA A 27 18.47 24.07 2.76
CA ALA A 27 18.00 23.86 1.40
C ALA A 27 18.10 25.14 0.56
N THR A 28 18.54 24.98 -0.69
CA THR A 28 18.48 26.01 -1.73
C THR A 28 17.14 25.96 -2.47
N ALA A 29 16.86 26.97 -3.30
CA ALA A 29 15.71 26.93 -4.20
C ALA A 29 15.78 25.74 -5.18
N ALA A 30 16.98 25.37 -5.64
CA ALA A 30 17.16 24.21 -6.52
C ALA A 30 16.79 22.90 -5.81
N ASP A 31 17.10 22.76 -4.52
CA ASP A 31 16.70 21.60 -3.72
C ASP A 31 15.18 21.49 -3.59
N LEU A 32 14.50 22.64 -3.43
CA LEU A 32 13.04 22.71 -3.37
C LEU A 32 12.41 22.23 -4.68
N GLU A 33 12.85 22.74 -5.83
CA GLU A 33 12.31 22.33 -7.13
C GLU A 33 12.54 20.83 -7.39
N ALA A 34 13.73 20.32 -7.08
CA ALA A 34 14.02 18.90 -7.21
C ALA A 34 13.15 18.03 -6.29
N ALA A 35 12.91 18.47 -5.05
CA ALA A 35 12.01 17.79 -4.12
C ALA A 35 10.54 17.84 -4.58
N TYR A 36 10.10 18.98 -5.14
CA TYR A 36 8.75 19.17 -5.64
C TYR A 36 8.45 18.23 -6.81
N VAL A 37 9.34 18.17 -7.81
CA VAL A 37 9.19 17.26 -8.97
C VAL A 37 9.19 15.80 -8.51
N ARG A 38 10.12 15.41 -7.63
CA ARG A 38 10.19 14.04 -7.08
C ARG A 38 8.91 13.66 -6.31
N ARG A 39 8.30 14.61 -5.59
CA ARG A 39 7.09 14.36 -4.81
C ARG A 39 5.91 13.95 -5.67
N GLY A 40 5.78 14.45 -6.90
CA GLY A 40 4.75 14.01 -7.83
C GLY A 40 4.80 12.50 -8.08
N GLY A 41 5.99 11.96 -8.38
CA GLY A 41 6.20 10.52 -8.56
C GLY A 41 5.95 9.70 -7.29
N GLN A 42 6.39 10.21 -6.13
CA GLN A 42 6.17 9.55 -4.83
C GLN A 42 4.68 9.44 -4.48
N ILE A 43 3.87 10.45 -4.79
CA ILE A 43 2.42 10.42 -4.56
C ILE A 43 1.77 9.31 -5.39
N LEU A 44 2.10 9.21 -6.69
CA LEU A 44 1.53 8.19 -7.57
C LEU A 44 1.92 6.77 -7.11
N ALA A 45 3.18 6.56 -6.76
CA ALA A 45 3.66 5.27 -6.26
C ALA A 45 2.98 4.87 -4.95
N CYS A 46 2.82 5.83 -4.04
CA CYS A 46 2.17 5.65 -2.74
C CYS A 46 0.67 5.34 -2.89
N ASP A 47 -0.03 6.02 -3.81
CA ASP A 47 -1.43 5.74 -4.09
C ASP A 47 -1.62 4.32 -4.66
N ALA A 48 -0.79 3.92 -5.62
CA ALA A 48 -0.81 2.57 -6.18
C ALA A 48 -0.56 1.50 -5.10
N ALA A 49 0.41 1.73 -4.20
CA ALA A 49 0.68 0.85 -3.07
C ALA A 49 -0.53 0.72 -2.11
N ARG A 50 -1.18 1.83 -1.76
CA ARG A 50 -2.36 1.82 -0.90
C ARG A 50 -3.54 1.10 -1.56
N ARG A 51 -3.73 1.32 -2.86
CA ARG A 51 -4.76 0.64 -3.62
C ARG A 51 -4.55 -0.87 -3.61
N LEU A 52 -3.31 -1.33 -3.79
CA LEU A 52 -2.97 -2.76 -3.70
C LEU A 52 -3.30 -3.36 -2.32
N ALA A 53 -3.12 -2.59 -1.24
CA ALA A 53 -3.53 -3.03 0.10
C ALA A 53 -5.05 -3.26 0.19
N VAL A 54 -5.83 -2.30 -0.30
CA VAL A 54 -7.29 -2.38 -0.30
C VAL A 54 -7.77 -3.54 -1.15
N GLU A 55 -7.29 -3.66 -2.39
CA GLU A 55 -7.68 -4.74 -3.31
C GLU A 55 -7.35 -6.12 -2.72
N THR A 56 -6.20 -6.27 -2.06
CA THR A 56 -5.83 -7.52 -1.39
C THR A 56 -6.77 -7.86 -0.24
N LEU A 57 -7.14 -6.87 0.58
CA LEU A 57 -8.05 -7.08 1.72
C LEU A 57 -9.48 -7.34 1.27
N GLU A 58 -9.94 -6.71 0.19
CA GLU A 58 -11.24 -7.00 -0.43
C GLU A 58 -11.29 -8.42 -0.99
N ALA A 59 -10.22 -8.85 -1.67
CA ALA A 59 -10.08 -10.22 -2.15
C ALA A 59 -10.07 -11.24 -1.00
N GLU A 60 -9.35 -10.95 0.10
CA GLU A 60 -9.37 -11.82 1.30
C GLU A 60 -10.79 -11.95 1.86
N ARG A 61 -11.52 -10.84 2.00
CA ARG A 61 -12.91 -10.85 2.48
C ARG A 61 -13.81 -11.71 1.60
N ALA A 62 -13.72 -11.56 0.28
CA ALA A 62 -14.50 -12.37 -0.66
C ALA A 62 -14.19 -13.88 -0.52
N LEU A 63 -12.94 -14.25 -0.30
CA LEU A 63 -12.54 -15.64 -0.04
C LEU A 63 -13.10 -16.18 1.28
N ILE A 64 -13.09 -15.36 2.34
CA ILE A 64 -13.66 -15.73 3.64
C ILE A 64 -15.18 -15.91 3.53
N ASP A 65 -15.88 -15.04 2.82
CA ASP A 65 -17.33 -15.14 2.62
C ASP A 65 -17.70 -16.41 1.84
N ALA A 66 -16.93 -16.75 0.80
CA ALA A 66 -17.11 -17.99 0.06
C ALA A 66 -16.83 -19.23 0.94
N TRP A 67 -15.76 -19.20 1.72
CA TRP A 67 -15.41 -20.25 2.68
C TRP A 67 -16.46 -20.44 3.77
N THR A 68 -17.10 -19.36 4.22
CA THR A 68 -18.15 -19.43 5.25
C THR A 68 -19.40 -20.10 4.68
N ARG A 69 -19.81 -19.71 3.46
CA ARG A 69 -20.94 -20.31 2.75
C ARG A 69 -20.76 -21.79 2.42
N SER A 70 -19.52 -22.26 2.23
CA SER A 70 -19.26 -23.69 1.98
C SER A 70 -19.29 -24.54 3.26
N ARG A 71 -19.39 -23.91 4.43
CA ARG A 71 -19.39 -24.57 5.75
C ARG A 71 -20.72 -24.47 6.50
N SER A 72 -21.61 -23.60 6.04
CA SER A 72 -23.02 -23.54 6.44
C SER A 72 -23.83 -24.60 5.70
#